data_AF-L1J9U5-F1
#
_entry.id   AF-L1J9U5-F1
#
_cell.length_a   1.000
_cell.length_b   1.000
_cell.length_c   1.000
_cell.angle_alpha   90.00
_cell.angle_beta   90.00
_cell.angle_gamma   90.00
#
_symmetry.space_group_name_H-M   'P 1'
#
loop_
_entity.id
_entity.type
_entity.pdbx_description
1 polymer ?
#
loop_
_entity_poly.entity_id
_entity_poly.type
_entity_poly.pdbx_seq_one_letter_code
_entity_poly.pdbx_strand_id
1 'polypeptide(L)'
;MGKRKPSKGSESKEAEGEQEGTATPGKKHKKQAARPAEPSPNPQAQGLEGNLHPFEHDPADDCETCFQAYCDIAPFLIKLAQRVGKPKKDLCIWDPYYCAGKVKDHLRKLGFHNVHNNNEDFYSLKPEQFPPYDVLLTSPPYSRNHIEKILVFASECKKPWILLMPQYVHRKSYYSAIIEGQHPFYMIPPKPYVYHAHHGGRKDNTNVTCRHWARDGKCPKGDECAFVHGEVGDSAQPAIQSKGITPVTPFKSIWHMHFPPEGMNNGIYTWAVHKLRKSKLKLCRHVEDIEL
;
A
#
# COMPACT_ATOMS: atom_id res chain seq x y z
N MET A 1 56.69 26.84 27.12
CA MET A 1 57.86 26.23 26.43
C MET A 1 57.45 24.82 26.00
N GLY A 2 57.65 24.31 24.80
CA GLY A 2 58.23 24.78 23.55
C GLY A 2 57.77 23.82 22.43
N LYS A 3 57.64 24.35 21.21
CA LYS A 3 57.29 23.64 19.97
C LYS A 3 58.37 22.60 19.59
N ARG A 4 57.99 21.55 18.84
CA ARG A 4 58.80 20.95 17.74
C ARG A 4 58.00 19.91 16.91
N LYS A 5 57.69 20.26 15.65
CA LYS A 5 57.85 19.39 14.45
C LYS A 5 59.32 19.55 13.96
N PRO A 6 59.86 18.96 12.86
CA PRO A 6 59.33 18.05 11.80
C PRO A 6 60.32 16.93 11.31
N SER A 7 59.92 16.11 10.33
CA SER A 7 60.68 15.58 9.13
C SER A 7 59.83 14.46 8.50
N LYS A 8 59.51 14.31 7.20
CA LYS A 8 60.09 14.52 5.85
C LYS A 8 61.27 13.62 5.45
N GLY A 9 61.05 12.85 4.38
CA GLY A 9 62.01 12.08 3.55
C GLY A 9 61.60 10.61 3.42
N SER A 10 61.63 9.93 2.27
CA SER A 10 62.03 10.27 0.89
C SER A 10 61.70 9.09 -0.05
N GLU A 11 61.73 9.37 -1.36
CA GLU A 11 61.43 8.54 -2.54
C GLU A 11 62.27 7.26 -2.77
N SER A 12 61.70 6.33 -3.55
CA SER A 12 62.28 5.57 -4.70
C SER A 12 61.16 4.61 -5.19
N LYS A 13 60.68 4.47 -6.44
CA LYS A 13 61.15 4.50 -7.84
C LYS A 13 62.08 3.35 -8.27
N GLU A 14 61.52 2.44 -9.08
CA GLU A 14 62.06 1.55 -10.15
C GLU A 14 60.78 0.94 -10.83
N ALA A 15 60.40 1.11 -12.12
CA ALA A 15 61.03 0.83 -13.43
C ALA A 15 61.45 -0.64 -13.57
N GLU A 16 61.24 -1.44 -14.63
CA GLU A 16 60.72 -1.32 -16.00
C GLU A 16 60.59 -2.77 -16.55
N GLY A 17 59.91 -2.99 -17.69
CA GLY A 17 59.93 -4.29 -18.37
C GLY A 17 58.97 -4.41 -19.55
N GLU A 18 59.34 -3.84 -20.70
CA GLU A 18 58.80 -4.14 -22.03
C GLU A 18 59.33 -5.49 -22.56
N GLN A 19 58.56 -6.17 -23.42
CA GLN A 19 59.02 -6.52 -24.78
C GLN A 19 57.91 -7.11 -25.69
N GLU A 20 58.03 -6.72 -26.96
CA GLU A 20 57.36 -7.08 -28.22
C GLU A 20 57.19 -8.60 -28.45
N GLY A 21 56.35 -9.17 -29.32
CA GLY A 21 55.65 -8.72 -30.53
C GLY A 21 55.89 -9.76 -31.64
N THR A 22 54.84 -10.34 -32.25
CA THR A 22 54.92 -11.01 -33.57
C THR A 22 53.57 -10.92 -34.30
N ALA A 23 53.63 -10.59 -35.60
CA ALA A 23 52.51 -10.42 -36.53
C ALA A 23 52.42 -11.61 -37.50
N THR A 24 51.24 -12.09 -37.93
CA THR A 24 50.54 -11.90 -39.25
C THR A 24 49.68 -13.17 -39.54
N PRO A 25 48.84 -13.29 -40.60
CA PRO A 25 48.18 -12.31 -41.48
C PRO A 25 46.64 -12.55 -41.64
N GLY A 26 46.00 -11.70 -42.44
CA GLY A 26 44.54 -11.48 -42.49
C GLY A 26 43.64 -12.55 -43.12
N LYS A 27 42.35 -12.44 -42.78
CA LYS A 27 41.22 -13.02 -43.52
C LYS A 27 40.17 -11.94 -43.79
N LYS A 28 39.90 -11.72 -45.08
CA LYS A 28 38.83 -10.87 -45.61
C LYS A 28 37.47 -11.47 -45.20
N HIS A 29 36.67 -10.73 -44.42
CA HIS A 29 35.25 -11.04 -44.26
C HIS A 29 34.38 -10.00 -44.98
N LYS A 30 33.49 -10.58 -45.78
CA LYS A 30 32.55 -10.03 -46.75
C LYS A 30 31.53 -9.11 -46.06
N LYS A 31 31.39 -7.88 -46.55
CA LYS A 31 30.33 -6.92 -46.16
C LYS A 31 28.96 -7.58 -46.41
N GLN A 32 28.26 -7.98 -45.36
CA GLN A 32 26.86 -8.40 -45.46
C GLN A 32 25.96 -7.18 -45.36
N ALA A 33 25.04 -7.06 -46.31
CA ALA A 33 24.04 -6.01 -46.37
C ALA A 33 23.12 -6.09 -45.13
N ALA A 34 22.91 -4.94 -44.49
CA ALA A 34 22.00 -4.81 -43.35
C ALA A 34 20.57 -5.16 -43.79
N ARG A 35 19.94 -6.11 -43.12
CA ARG A 35 18.49 -6.32 -43.18
C ARG A 35 17.80 -5.12 -42.51
N PRO A 36 16.65 -4.65 -43.02
CA PRO A 36 15.89 -3.60 -42.35
C PRO A 36 15.51 -4.07 -40.95
N ALA A 37 15.79 -3.22 -39.96
CA ALA A 37 15.46 -3.46 -38.57
C ALA A 37 13.95 -3.64 -38.43
N GLU A 38 13.54 -4.76 -37.84
CA GLU A 38 12.17 -4.96 -37.39
C GLU A 38 11.80 -3.85 -36.40
N PRO A 39 10.60 -3.26 -36.48
CA PRO A 39 10.20 -2.21 -35.56
C PRO A 39 10.21 -2.77 -34.14
N SER A 40 11.10 -2.22 -33.31
CA SER A 40 11.15 -2.53 -31.88
C SER A 40 9.77 -2.30 -31.27
N PRO A 41 9.25 -3.22 -30.44
CA PRO A 41 7.94 -3.04 -29.83
C PRO A 41 7.97 -1.79 -28.96
N ASN A 42 7.02 -0.89 -29.26
CA ASN A 42 6.79 0.34 -28.53
C ASN A 42 6.66 0.04 -27.01
N PRO A 43 7.44 0.69 -26.11
CA PRO A 43 7.36 0.45 -24.67
C PRO A 43 6.00 0.78 -24.03
N GLN A 44 5.07 1.32 -24.81
CA GLN A 44 3.73 1.73 -24.36
C GLN A 44 2.66 0.64 -24.47
N ALA A 45 3.01 -0.60 -24.86
CA ALA A 45 2.08 -1.73 -24.95
C ALA A 45 2.16 -2.72 -23.76
N GLN A 46 2.79 -2.36 -22.64
CA GLN A 46 2.92 -3.23 -21.45
C GLN A 46 1.86 -3.00 -20.35
N GLY A 47 0.78 -2.28 -20.65
CA GLY A 47 -0.31 -2.11 -19.70
C GLY A 47 -1.63 -2.37 -20.39
N LEU A 48 -2.08 -3.63 -20.40
CA LEU A 48 -3.45 -4.07 -20.72
C LEU A 48 -3.61 -5.61 -20.71
N GLU A 49 -2.70 -6.38 -20.12
CA GLU A 49 -3.07 -7.71 -19.61
C GLU A 49 -3.87 -7.45 -18.33
N GLY A 50 -5.16 -7.79 -18.33
CA GLY A 50 -6.05 -7.56 -17.19
C GLY A 50 -5.39 -8.07 -15.91
N ASN A 51 -5.44 -7.26 -14.84
CA ASN A 51 -5.04 -7.66 -13.49
C ASN A 51 -5.94 -8.82 -13.03
N LEU A 52 -5.67 -10.02 -13.51
CA LEU A 52 -6.35 -11.21 -13.07
C LEU A 52 -5.73 -11.57 -11.73
N HIS A 53 -6.48 -11.34 -10.68
CA HIS A 53 -6.16 -11.86 -9.36
C HIS A 53 -6.27 -13.39 -9.39
N PRO A 54 -5.28 -14.15 -8.86
CA PRO A 54 -5.35 -15.61 -8.80
C PRO A 54 -6.33 -16.12 -7.72
N PHE A 55 -7.16 -15.23 -7.17
CA PHE A 55 -8.07 -15.49 -6.05
C PHE A 55 -9.40 -14.76 -6.24
N GLU A 56 -10.41 -15.23 -5.52
CA GLU A 56 -11.75 -14.67 -5.54
C GLU A 56 -11.80 -13.29 -4.87
N HIS A 57 -12.23 -12.28 -5.62
CA HIS A 57 -12.37 -10.91 -5.15
C HIS A 57 -13.67 -10.29 -5.69
N ASP A 58 -14.14 -9.22 -5.05
CA ASP A 58 -15.21 -8.36 -5.56
C ASP A 58 -14.56 -7.28 -6.43
N PRO A 59 -14.82 -7.21 -7.75
CA PRO A 59 -14.24 -6.19 -8.63
C PRO A 59 -14.52 -4.76 -8.19
N ALA A 60 -15.59 -4.53 -7.41
CA ALA A 60 -15.89 -3.21 -6.83
C ALA A 60 -14.88 -2.77 -5.75
N ASP A 61 -14.09 -3.69 -5.21
CA ASP A 61 -13.03 -3.38 -4.24
C ASP A 61 -11.67 -3.10 -4.88
N ASP A 62 -11.52 -3.28 -6.20
CA ASP A 62 -10.28 -3.01 -6.95
C ASP A 62 -10.05 -1.50 -7.15
N CYS A 63 -9.77 -0.86 -6.03
CA CYS A 63 -9.73 0.57 -5.84
C CYS A 63 -8.39 0.99 -5.25
N GLU A 64 -7.54 1.63 -6.05
CA GLU A 64 -6.25 2.12 -5.58
C GLU A 64 -6.41 3.34 -4.69
N THR A 65 -5.76 3.30 -3.52
CA THR A 65 -5.76 4.42 -2.56
C THR A 65 -4.92 5.58 -3.11
N CYS A 66 -5.46 6.82 -3.09
CA CYS A 66 -4.73 7.96 -3.61
C CYS A 66 -3.41 8.25 -2.87
N PHE A 67 -2.45 8.85 -3.58
CA PHE A 67 -1.16 9.28 -3.04
C PHE A 67 -1.27 10.16 -1.78
N GLN A 68 -2.28 11.04 -1.72
CA GLN A 68 -2.47 11.94 -0.58
C GLN A 68 -2.68 11.17 0.74
N ALA A 69 -3.36 10.02 0.71
CA ALA A 69 -3.57 9.23 1.90
C ALA A 69 -2.23 8.74 2.50
N TYR A 70 -1.29 8.32 1.64
CA TYR A 70 0.05 7.92 2.06
C TYR A 70 0.91 9.10 2.50
N CYS A 71 0.77 10.28 1.86
CA CYS A 71 1.43 11.50 2.31
C CYS A 71 1.06 11.85 3.75
N ASP A 72 -0.22 11.72 4.11
CA ASP A 72 -0.72 12.09 5.43
C ASP A 72 -0.17 11.17 6.53
N ILE A 73 0.04 9.88 6.25
CA ILE A 73 0.64 8.93 7.20
C ILE A 73 2.18 8.84 7.16
N ALA A 74 2.83 9.45 6.15
CA ALA A 74 4.29 9.41 6.02
C ALA A 74 5.05 9.91 7.28
N PRO A 75 4.62 10.98 7.99
CA PRO A 75 5.27 11.40 9.23
C PRO A 75 5.25 10.31 10.32
N PHE A 76 4.17 9.52 10.40
CA PHE A 76 4.03 8.43 11.37
C PHE A 76 4.96 7.27 11.02
N LEU A 77 5.04 6.89 9.75
CA LEU A 77 5.99 5.87 9.28
C LEU A 77 7.46 6.30 9.51
N ILE A 78 7.80 7.57 9.27
CA ILE A 78 9.13 8.10 9.59
C ILE A 78 9.39 8.02 11.09
N LYS A 79 8.41 8.40 11.91
CA LYS A 79 8.56 8.33 13.37
C LYS A 79 8.72 6.89 13.85
N LEU A 80 7.99 5.95 13.24
CA LEU A 80 8.15 4.53 13.53
C LEU A 80 9.54 4.03 13.14
N ALA A 81 10.03 4.34 11.94
CA ALA A 81 11.38 4.00 11.50
C ALA A 81 12.46 4.45 12.51
N GLN A 82 12.33 5.67 13.03
CA GLN A 82 13.21 6.18 14.10
C GLN A 82 13.11 5.34 15.39
N ARG A 83 11.90 4.92 15.78
CA ARG A 83 11.67 4.13 17.00
C ARG A 83 12.22 2.71 16.88
N VAL A 84 12.16 2.11 15.70
CA VAL A 84 12.72 0.77 15.45
C VAL A 84 14.20 0.81 15.04
N GLY A 85 14.81 2.00 15.01
CA GLY A 85 16.25 2.17 14.71
C GLY A 85 16.63 1.93 13.26
N LYS A 86 15.70 2.11 12.30
CA LYS A 86 15.93 1.89 10.88
C LYS A 86 15.87 3.19 10.07
N PRO A 87 16.69 3.35 9.02
CA PRO A 87 16.44 4.35 7.99
C PRO A 87 15.06 4.13 7.35
N LYS A 88 14.34 5.20 6.99
CA LYS A 88 12.98 5.07 6.42
C LYS A 88 12.92 4.20 5.15
N LYS A 89 14.00 4.18 4.35
CA LYS A 89 14.09 3.36 3.14
C LYS A 89 14.10 1.85 3.44
N ASP A 90 14.55 1.48 4.64
CA ASP A 90 14.74 0.10 5.10
C ASP A 90 13.60 -0.37 6.02
N LEU A 91 12.67 0.52 6.39
CA LEU A 91 11.45 0.16 7.13
C LEU A 91 10.64 -0.84 6.29
N CYS A 92 10.44 -2.04 6.82
CA CYS A 92 9.70 -3.11 6.14
C CYS A 92 8.20 -2.86 6.30
N ILE A 93 7.52 -2.46 5.23
CA ILE A 93 6.07 -2.21 5.21
C ILE A 93 5.38 -3.36 4.50
N TRP A 94 4.33 -3.92 5.10
CA TRP A 94 3.51 -4.94 4.46
C TRP A 94 2.06 -4.47 4.26
N ASP A 95 1.62 -4.48 3.00
CA ASP A 95 0.23 -4.35 2.61
C ASP A 95 -0.26 -5.71 2.06
N PRO A 96 -1.07 -6.47 2.82
CA PRO A 96 -1.51 -7.80 2.42
C PRO A 96 -2.61 -7.79 1.36
N TYR A 97 -3.27 -6.65 1.11
CA TYR A 97 -4.32 -6.57 0.10
C TYR A 97 -3.77 -5.97 -1.19
N TYR A 98 -3.91 -6.71 -2.28
CA TYR A 98 -3.37 -6.32 -3.57
C TYR A 98 -4.48 -5.88 -4.52
N CYS A 99 -4.33 -4.67 -5.07
CA CYS A 99 -5.13 -4.15 -6.19
C CYS A 99 -4.29 -4.17 -7.48
N ALA A 100 -3.61 -3.08 -7.83
CA ALA A 100 -2.69 -3.01 -8.97
C ALA A 100 -1.24 -2.70 -8.53
N GLY A 101 -0.96 -2.74 -7.23
CA GLY A 101 0.36 -2.51 -6.66
C GLY A 101 0.76 -1.04 -6.51
N LYS A 102 -0.14 -0.05 -6.70
CA LYS A 102 0.24 1.38 -6.65
C LYS A 102 0.73 1.84 -5.29
N VAL A 103 0.37 1.15 -4.21
CA VAL A 103 0.91 1.40 -2.87
C VAL A 103 2.46 1.38 -2.87
N LYS A 104 3.09 0.45 -3.60
CA LYS A 104 4.56 0.40 -3.74
C LYS A 104 5.11 1.67 -4.38
N ASP A 105 4.49 2.15 -5.45
CA ASP A 105 4.91 3.37 -6.14
C ASP A 105 4.73 4.62 -5.28
N HIS A 106 3.58 4.72 -4.59
CA HIS A 106 3.28 5.83 -3.69
C HIS A 106 4.26 5.91 -2.52
N LEU A 107 4.51 4.79 -1.84
CA LEU A 107 5.45 4.73 -0.73
C LEU A 107 6.90 4.94 -1.17
N ARG A 108 7.30 4.42 -2.35
CA ARG A 108 8.61 4.69 -2.94
C ARG A 108 8.84 6.18 -3.21
N LYS A 109 7.83 6.89 -3.74
CA LYS A 109 7.89 8.36 -3.93
C LYS A 109 8.11 9.12 -2.61
N LEU A 110 7.68 8.57 -1.48
CA LEU A 110 7.88 9.14 -0.14
C LEU A 110 9.21 8.70 0.51
N GLY A 111 9.96 7.81 -0.16
CA GLY A 111 11.26 7.30 0.28
C GLY A 111 11.20 6.06 1.15
N PHE A 112 10.09 5.30 1.13
CA PHE A 112 9.98 3.96 1.71
C PHE A 112 10.16 2.93 0.59
N HIS A 113 11.28 2.21 0.58
CA HIS A 113 11.66 1.38 -0.56
C HIS A 113 11.34 -0.11 -0.30
N ASN A 114 11.29 -0.50 0.98
CA ASN A 114 11.03 -1.87 1.39
C ASN A 114 9.53 -2.11 1.65
N VAL A 115 8.77 -2.24 0.57
CA VAL A 115 7.31 -2.42 0.60
C VAL A 115 6.93 -3.76 -0.03
N HIS A 116 6.30 -4.63 0.76
CA HIS A 116 5.71 -5.88 0.30
C HIS A 116 4.21 -5.68 0.00
N ASN A 117 3.81 -5.95 -1.24
CA ASN A 117 2.43 -5.91 -1.73
C ASN A 117 2.38 -6.70 -3.05
N ASN A 118 2.18 -7.99 -2.94
CA ASN A 118 2.22 -8.93 -4.07
C ASN A 118 0.79 -9.39 -4.40
N ASN A 119 0.57 -9.83 -5.64
CA ASN A 119 -0.72 -10.37 -6.10
C ASN A 119 -0.97 -11.76 -5.53
N GLU A 120 -1.15 -11.82 -4.21
CA GLU A 120 -1.30 -13.02 -3.39
C GLU A 120 -2.57 -12.90 -2.54
N ASP A 121 -3.23 -14.03 -2.28
CA ASP A 121 -4.37 -14.05 -1.38
C ASP A 121 -3.89 -14.09 0.08
N PHE A 122 -4.04 -12.97 0.77
CA PHE A 122 -3.75 -12.83 2.20
C PHE A 122 -4.35 -13.96 3.06
N TYR A 123 -5.58 -14.41 2.75
CA TYR A 123 -6.25 -15.44 3.55
C TYR A 123 -5.69 -16.84 3.34
N SER A 124 -4.98 -17.06 2.24
CA SER A 124 -4.34 -18.35 1.93
C SER A 124 -2.95 -18.48 2.55
N LEU A 125 -2.35 -17.37 2.98
CA LEU A 125 -1.00 -17.35 3.54
C LEU A 125 -0.96 -17.95 4.95
N LYS A 126 0.00 -18.85 5.17
CA LYS A 126 0.35 -19.34 6.52
C LYS A 126 1.36 -18.41 7.20
N PRO A 127 1.47 -18.41 8.54
CA PRO A 127 2.39 -17.55 9.27
C PRO A 127 3.84 -17.60 8.78
N GLU A 128 4.31 -18.78 8.35
CA GLU A 128 5.67 -18.98 7.83
C GLU A 128 5.90 -18.36 6.45
N GLN A 129 4.80 -18.04 5.74
CA GLN A 129 4.82 -17.40 4.43
C GLN A 129 4.69 -15.88 4.51
N PHE A 130 4.39 -15.32 5.69
CA PHE A 130 4.32 -13.88 5.84
C PHE A 130 5.69 -13.26 5.58
N PRO A 131 5.75 -12.16 4.81
CA PRO A 131 7.01 -11.45 4.63
C PRO A 131 7.52 -10.92 5.98
N PRO A 132 8.83 -10.75 6.17
CA PRO A 132 9.31 -9.99 7.32
C PRO A 132 8.85 -8.53 7.22
N TYR A 133 8.16 -8.03 8.25
CA TYR A 133 7.67 -6.65 8.30
C TYR A 133 7.82 -6.01 9.68
N ASP A 134 7.97 -4.68 9.68
CA ASP A 134 7.98 -3.80 10.86
C ASP A 134 6.60 -3.21 11.13
N VAL A 135 5.81 -2.96 10.07
CA VAL A 135 4.47 -2.37 10.16
C VAL A 135 3.53 -2.97 9.12
N LEU A 136 2.32 -3.28 9.57
CA LEU A 136 1.19 -3.60 8.71
C LEU A 136 0.52 -2.29 8.26
N LEU A 137 0.46 -2.03 6.97
CA LEU A 137 -0.14 -0.83 6.40
C LEU A 137 -1.08 -1.23 5.26
N THR A 138 -2.37 -0.92 5.37
CA THR A 138 -3.31 -1.25 4.29
C THR A 138 -4.57 -0.39 4.28
N SER A 139 -5.19 -0.30 3.10
CA SER A 139 -6.60 0.06 2.93
C SER A 139 -7.33 -1.20 2.49
N PRO A 140 -7.95 -1.97 3.42
CA PRO A 140 -8.54 -3.25 3.06
C PRO A 140 -9.72 -3.07 2.09
N PRO A 141 -10.12 -4.13 1.37
CA PRO A 141 -11.39 -4.18 0.66
C PRO A 141 -12.57 -3.83 1.60
N TYR A 142 -13.56 -3.09 1.10
CA TYR A 142 -14.70 -2.63 1.92
C TYR A 142 -15.92 -3.54 1.81
N SER A 143 -15.89 -4.56 0.94
CA SER A 143 -16.91 -5.61 0.89
C SER A 143 -16.78 -6.63 2.03
N ARG A 144 -17.77 -7.53 2.08
CA ARG A 144 -17.76 -8.76 2.90
C ARG A 144 -17.35 -8.47 4.36
N ASN A 145 -16.41 -9.25 4.90
CA ASN A 145 -15.88 -9.15 6.26
C ASN A 145 -14.37 -8.86 6.27
N HIS A 146 -13.80 -8.34 5.17
CA HIS A 146 -12.37 -8.10 5.03
C HIS A 146 -11.82 -7.17 6.11
N ILE A 147 -12.56 -6.12 6.47
CA ILE A 147 -12.24 -5.17 7.54
C ILE A 147 -12.16 -5.86 8.92
N GLU A 148 -13.11 -6.72 9.25
CA GLU A 148 -13.12 -7.44 10.53
C GLU A 148 -11.93 -8.41 10.60
N LYS A 149 -11.69 -9.18 9.53
CA LYS A 149 -10.57 -10.11 9.45
C LYS A 149 -9.21 -9.44 9.61
N ILE A 150 -8.98 -8.31 8.94
CA ILE A 150 -7.69 -7.59 9.08
C ILE A 150 -7.53 -6.97 10.46
N LEU A 151 -8.62 -6.55 11.10
CA LEU A 151 -8.58 -6.05 12.47
C LEU A 151 -8.20 -7.15 13.47
N VAL A 152 -8.78 -8.34 13.34
CA VAL A 152 -8.38 -9.52 14.14
C VAL A 152 -6.90 -9.84 13.93
N PHE A 153 -6.45 -9.90 12.67
CA PHE A 153 -5.05 -10.16 12.38
C PHE A 153 -4.12 -9.10 13.00
N ALA A 154 -4.47 -7.82 12.84
CA ALA A 154 -3.69 -6.70 13.37
C ALA A 154 -3.64 -6.70 14.90
N SER A 155 -4.72 -7.05 15.60
CA SER A 155 -4.77 -7.12 17.07
C SER A 155 -3.93 -8.24 17.66
N GLU A 156 -3.80 -9.34 16.93
CA GLU A 156 -3.08 -10.54 17.34
C GLU A 156 -1.58 -10.46 17.02
N CYS A 157 -1.18 -9.80 15.93
CA CYS A 157 0.22 -9.80 15.47
C CYS A 157 1.24 -9.08 16.38
N LYS A 158 0.75 -8.30 17.36
CA LYS A 158 1.56 -7.49 18.31
C LYS A 158 2.63 -6.59 17.66
N LYS A 159 2.43 -6.24 16.39
CA LYS A 159 3.26 -5.29 15.63
C LYS A 159 2.50 -4.01 15.34
N PRO A 160 3.21 -2.90 15.03
CA PRO A 160 2.60 -1.68 14.53
C PRO A 160 1.66 -1.94 13.36
N TRP A 161 0.50 -1.29 13.40
CA TRP A 161 -0.47 -1.34 12.31
C TRP A 161 -1.10 0.03 12.04
N ILE A 162 -1.36 0.29 10.77
CA ILE A 162 -1.97 1.51 10.24
C ILE A 162 -3.01 1.09 9.19
N LEU A 163 -4.29 1.25 9.50
CA LEU A 163 -5.39 0.76 8.65
C LEU A 163 -6.26 1.93 8.18
N LEU A 164 -6.45 2.09 6.87
CA LEU A 164 -7.36 3.07 6.29
C LEU A 164 -8.76 2.46 6.13
N MET A 165 -9.68 2.83 7.01
CA MET A 165 -11.00 2.21 7.05
C MET A 165 -12.11 3.25 6.91
N PRO A 166 -13.30 2.85 6.40
CA PRO A 166 -14.46 3.72 6.40
C PRO A 166 -14.79 4.20 7.81
N GLN A 167 -15.20 5.45 7.93
CA GLN A 167 -15.53 6.06 9.22
C GLN A 167 -16.61 5.26 9.97
N TYR A 168 -17.56 4.59 9.32
CA TYR A 168 -18.59 3.83 10.04
C TYR A 168 -18.05 2.60 10.82
N VAL A 169 -16.83 2.15 10.53
CA VAL A 169 -16.28 0.88 11.07
C VAL A 169 -16.22 0.90 12.59
N HIS A 170 -15.90 2.05 13.19
CA HIS A 170 -15.79 2.16 14.63
C HIS A 170 -17.11 1.94 15.38
N ARG A 171 -18.25 1.98 14.67
CA ARG A 171 -19.60 1.73 15.24
C ARG A 171 -20.03 0.27 15.13
N LYS A 172 -19.21 -0.58 14.51
CA LYS A 172 -19.53 -2.01 14.39
C LYS A 172 -19.25 -2.70 15.72
N SER A 173 -20.14 -3.60 16.11
CA SER A 173 -20.05 -4.34 17.39
C SER A 173 -18.73 -5.11 17.53
N TYR A 174 -18.19 -5.64 16.43
CA TYR A 174 -16.90 -6.34 16.43
C TYR A 174 -15.73 -5.41 16.75
N TYR A 175 -15.84 -4.11 16.43
CA TYR A 175 -14.71 -3.19 16.49
C TYR A 175 -14.20 -3.04 17.92
N SER A 176 -15.09 -2.68 18.85
CA SER A 176 -14.73 -2.47 20.26
C SER A 176 -14.18 -3.72 20.92
N ALA A 177 -14.74 -4.89 20.60
CA ALA A 177 -14.26 -6.17 21.12
C ALA A 177 -12.85 -6.52 20.63
N ILE A 178 -12.55 -6.29 19.35
CA ILE A 178 -11.23 -6.64 18.77
C ILE A 178 -10.12 -5.71 19.26
N ILE A 179 -10.41 -4.41 19.42
CA ILE A 179 -9.39 -3.40 19.79
C ILE A 179 -9.29 -3.15 21.29
N GLU A 180 -10.01 -3.91 22.11
CA GLU A 180 -9.97 -3.80 23.56
C GLU A 180 -8.53 -3.89 24.09
N GLY A 181 -8.15 -2.96 24.97
CA GLY A 181 -6.81 -2.87 25.56
C GLY A 181 -5.68 -2.35 24.65
N GLN A 182 -5.90 -2.20 23.34
CA GLN A 182 -4.85 -1.68 22.43
C GLN A 182 -4.83 -0.14 22.37
N HIS A 183 -5.97 0.52 22.65
CA HIS A 183 -6.09 1.98 22.61
C HIS A 183 -5.52 2.62 21.33
N PRO A 184 -5.98 2.22 20.12
CA PRO A 184 -5.57 2.87 18.89
C PRO A 184 -5.98 4.36 18.91
N PHE A 185 -5.25 5.18 18.16
CA PHE A 185 -5.64 6.56 17.90
C PHE A 185 -5.92 6.75 16.41
N TYR A 186 -6.57 7.87 16.08
CA TYR A 186 -7.17 8.08 14.78
C TYR A 186 -6.63 9.34 14.12
N MET A 187 -6.47 9.30 12.80
CA MET A 187 -6.22 10.48 11.98
C MET A 187 -7.33 10.65 10.95
N ILE A 188 -7.98 11.81 11.03
CA ILE A 188 -9.09 12.20 10.16
C ILE A 188 -8.54 13.20 9.13
N PRO A 189 -8.63 12.89 7.84
CA PRO A 189 -8.19 13.82 6.81
C PRO A 189 -9.16 15.01 6.69
N PRO A 190 -8.67 16.19 6.28
CA PRO A 190 -9.51 17.38 6.10
C PRO A 190 -10.50 17.24 4.92
N LYS A 191 -10.23 16.33 3.99
CA LYS A 191 -11.09 16.01 2.85
C LYS A 191 -11.15 14.48 2.70
N PRO A 192 -12.28 13.91 2.26
CA PRO A 192 -12.35 12.49 1.91
C PRO A 192 -11.27 12.11 0.90
N TYR A 193 -10.68 10.93 1.08
CA TYR A 193 -9.75 10.38 0.10
C TYR A 193 -10.48 9.88 -1.15
N VAL A 194 -9.86 10.12 -2.30
CA VAL A 194 -10.28 9.54 -3.57
C VAL A 194 -9.62 8.17 -3.72
N TYR A 195 -10.38 7.21 -4.23
CA TYR A 195 -9.88 5.92 -4.69
C TYR A 195 -10.00 5.84 -6.20
N HIS A 196 -9.16 5.04 -6.83
CA HIS A 196 -9.11 4.88 -8.28
C HIS A 196 -9.54 3.46 -8.65
N ALA A 197 -10.81 3.32 -9.05
CA ALA A 197 -11.41 2.03 -9.36
C ALA A 197 -11.01 1.55 -10.76
N HIS A 198 -10.48 0.34 -10.86
CA HIS A 198 -10.02 -0.25 -12.13
C HIS A 198 -11.16 -0.86 -12.96
N HIS A 199 -12.28 -1.21 -12.32
CA HIS A 199 -13.43 -1.87 -12.96
C HIS A 199 -14.72 -1.07 -12.79
N GLY A 200 -14.63 0.26 -12.65
CA GLY A 200 -15.75 1.08 -12.24
C GLY A 200 -16.08 0.93 -10.75
N GLY A 201 -16.91 1.82 -10.22
CA GLY A 201 -17.27 1.79 -8.80
C GLY A 201 -18.26 0.67 -8.48
N ARG A 202 -18.65 0.52 -7.21
CA ARG A 202 -19.72 -0.42 -6.81
C ARG A 202 -21.06 -0.21 -7.53
N LYS A 203 -21.31 0.99 -8.06
CA LYS A 203 -22.48 1.27 -8.92
C LYS A 203 -22.39 0.64 -10.31
N ASP A 204 -21.19 0.33 -10.78
CA ASP A 204 -20.93 -0.33 -12.07
C ASP A 204 -20.82 -1.86 -11.92
N ASN A 205 -20.58 -2.36 -10.70
CA ASN A 205 -20.39 -3.78 -10.38
C ASN A 205 -21.52 -4.30 -9.48
N THR A 206 -22.73 -4.33 -10.04
CA THR A 206 -23.98 -4.51 -9.27
C THR A 206 -24.44 -5.96 -9.11
N ASN A 207 -23.69 -6.97 -9.56
CA ASN A 207 -24.05 -8.39 -9.46
C ASN A 207 -24.01 -8.99 -8.03
N VAL A 208 -24.08 -8.14 -7.00
CA VAL A 208 -24.13 -8.53 -5.60
C VAL A 208 -25.53 -8.28 -5.06
N THR A 209 -26.12 -9.29 -4.42
CA THR A 209 -27.44 -9.16 -3.78
C THR A 209 -27.43 -8.08 -2.69
N CYS A 210 -28.47 -7.26 -2.66
CA CYS A 210 -28.69 -6.27 -1.62
C CYS A 210 -28.96 -6.97 -0.28
N ARG A 211 -28.08 -6.76 0.70
CA ARG A 211 -28.24 -7.39 2.03
C ARG A 211 -29.51 -6.95 2.76
N HIS A 212 -29.94 -5.70 2.60
CA HIS A 212 -31.19 -5.23 3.21
C HIS A 212 -32.39 -5.91 2.57
N TRP A 213 -32.41 -5.99 1.24
CA TRP A 213 -33.48 -6.69 0.52
C TRP A 213 -33.51 -8.18 0.85
N ALA A 214 -32.36 -8.86 0.81
CA ALA A 214 -32.27 -10.29 1.10
C ALA A 214 -32.71 -10.63 2.54
N ARG A 215 -32.37 -9.77 3.50
CA ARG A 215 -32.72 -9.98 4.91
C ARG A 215 -34.16 -9.59 5.23
N ASP A 216 -34.60 -8.43 4.76
CA ASP A 216 -35.81 -7.76 5.24
C ASP A 216 -36.94 -7.73 4.18
N GLY A 217 -36.69 -8.21 2.96
CA GLY A 217 -37.58 -8.06 1.80
C GLY A 217 -37.79 -6.60 1.36
N LYS A 218 -37.04 -5.67 1.96
CA LYS A 218 -37.17 -4.22 1.76
C LYS A 218 -35.80 -3.56 1.81
N CYS A 219 -35.59 -2.58 0.94
CA CYS A 219 -34.37 -1.79 0.94
C CYS A 219 -34.70 -0.30 1.11
N PRO A 220 -34.08 0.42 2.07
CA PRO A 220 -34.32 1.84 2.27
C PRO A 220 -33.88 2.71 1.09
N LYS A 221 -33.05 2.17 0.18
CA LYS A 221 -32.65 2.86 -1.06
C LYS A 221 -33.61 2.63 -2.23
N GLY A 222 -34.61 1.75 -2.10
CA GLY A 222 -35.56 1.46 -3.18
C GLY A 222 -34.87 1.18 -4.52
N ASP A 223 -35.37 1.79 -5.58
CA ASP A 223 -34.85 1.64 -6.94
C ASP A 223 -33.50 2.34 -7.18
N GLU A 224 -33.05 3.19 -6.25
CA GLU A 224 -31.71 3.80 -6.27
C GLU A 224 -30.64 2.88 -5.67
N CYS A 225 -31.02 1.68 -5.21
CA CYS A 225 -30.10 0.71 -4.67
C CYS A 225 -29.20 0.15 -5.78
N ALA A 226 -27.89 0.29 -5.62
CA ALA A 226 -26.90 -0.25 -6.56
C ALA A 226 -26.71 -1.78 -6.47
N PHE A 227 -27.56 -2.50 -5.76
CA PHE A 227 -27.42 -3.94 -5.51
C PHE A 227 -28.68 -4.67 -5.97
N VAL A 228 -28.55 -5.95 -6.35
CA VAL A 228 -29.69 -6.74 -6.85
C VAL A 228 -30.73 -6.97 -5.77
N HIS A 229 -31.99 -6.61 -6.06
CA HIS A 229 -33.17 -6.94 -5.25
C HIS A 229 -33.84 -8.20 -5.81
N GLY A 230 -33.42 -9.38 -5.35
CA GLY A 230 -33.90 -10.67 -5.85
C GLY A 230 -32.82 -11.75 -5.79
N GLU A 231 -33.10 -12.94 -6.32
CA GLU A 231 -32.07 -13.96 -6.52
C GLU A 231 -31.12 -13.50 -7.64
N VAL A 232 -29.81 -13.56 -7.37
CA VAL A 232 -28.81 -13.39 -8.42
C VAL A 232 -28.90 -14.66 -9.25
N GLY A 233 -29.50 -14.60 -10.43
CA GLY A 233 -29.49 -15.73 -11.35
C GLY A 233 -28.04 -16.13 -11.66
N ASP A 234 -27.80 -17.41 -11.95
CA ASP A 234 -26.51 -17.98 -12.41
C ASP A 234 -25.99 -17.36 -13.74
N SER A 235 -26.50 -16.19 -14.13
CA SER A 235 -25.89 -15.36 -15.17
C SER A 235 -24.43 -15.08 -14.81
N ALA A 236 -23.55 -15.58 -15.68
CA ALA A 236 -22.11 -15.40 -15.67
C ALA A 236 -21.70 -14.04 -15.12
N GLN A 237 -20.61 -14.01 -14.34
CA GLN A 237 -19.95 -12.79 -13.89
C GLN A 237 -20.02 -11.74 -15.01
N PRO A 238 -20.50 -10.52 -14.75
CA PRO A 238 -20.61 -9.53 -15.80
C PRO A 238 -19.21 -9.37 -16.36
N ALA A 239 -19.06 -9.57 -17.67
CA ALA A 239 -17.77 -9.43 -18.33
C ALA A 239 -17.16 -8.11 -17.84
N ILE A 240 -15.95 -8.18 -17.26
CA ILE A 240 -15.23 -7.01 -16.75
C ILE A 240 -15.15 -6.03 -17.93
N GLN A 241 -16.08 -5.07 -17.97
CA GLN A 241 -16.03 -4.04 -18.99
C GLN A 241 -14.91 -3.12 -18.56
N SER A 242 -13.86 -3.04 -19.37
CA SER A 242 -12.72 -2.16 -19.15
C SER A 242 -13.15 -0.69 -19.30
N LYS A 243 -13.96 -0.21 -18.36
CA LYS A 243 -14.07 1.22 -18.13
C LYS A 243 -12.73 1.64 -17.54
N GLY A 244 -12.12 2.68 -18.09
CA GLY A 244 -10.85 3.20 -17.58
C GLY A 244 -10.92 3.56 -16.09
N ILE A 245 -9.75 3.83 -15.49
CA ILE A 245 -9.63 4.16 -14.07
C ILE A 245 -10.61 5.29 -13.69
N THR A 246 -11.53 5.00 -12.77
CA THR A 246 -12.60 5.92 -12.36
C THR A 246 -12.38 6.40 -10.92
N PRO A 247 -12.34 7.72 -10.66
CA PRO A 247 -12.24 8.23 -9.30
C PRO A 247 -13.55 7.99 -8.53
N VAL A 248 -13.46 7.40 -7.35
CA VAL A 248 -14.59 7.12 -6.45
C VAL A 248 -14.29 7.56 -5.02
N THR A 249 -15.33 7.92 -4.30
CA THR A 249 -15.26 8.29 -2.87
C THR A 249 -16.45 7.65 -2.15
N PRO A 250 -16.42 6.33 -1.94
CA PRO A 250 -17.59 5.61 -1.45
C PRO A 250 -17.92 5.99 0.00
N PHE A 251 -16.90 6.31 0.80
CA PHE A 251 -17.01 6.71 2.20
C PHE A 251 -15.95 7.73 2.57
N LYS A 252 -16.21 8.49 3.63
CA LYS A 252 -15.13 9.17 4.37
C LYS A 252 -14.32 8.09 5.08
N SER A 253 -13.05 7.93 4.73
CA SER A 253 -12.14 7.00 5.38
C SER A 253 -11.18 7.73 6.32
N ILE A 254 -10.83 7.07 7.41
CA ILE A 254 -9.93 7.58 8.44
C ILE A 254 -8.85 6.53 8.73
N TRP A 255 -7.70 6.99 9.19
CA TRP A 255 -6.62 6.09 9.58
C TRP A 255 -6.76 5.69 11.04
N HIS A 256 -6.77 4.39 11.29
CA HIS A 256 -6.69 3.79 12.62
C HIS A 256 -5.27 3.32 12.83
N MET A 257 -4.65 3.69 13.95
CA MET A 257 -3.23 3.43 14.17
C MET A 257 -2.97 2.93 15.58
N HIS A 258 -2.11 1.93 15.68
CA HIS A 258 -1.61 1.42 16.94
C HIS A 258 -0.15 1.03 16.81
N PHE A 259 0.66 1.43 17.79
CA PHE A 259 2.10 1.19 17.81
C PHE A 259 2.50 0.51 19.13
N PRO A 260 2.47 -0.83 19.22
CA PRO A 260 3.03 -1.55 20.36
C PRO A 260 4.57 -1.51 20.31
N PRO A 261 5.28 -1.79 21.43
CA PRO A 261 4.78 -2.12 22.77
C PRO A 261 4.26 -0.90 23.56
N GLU A 262 3.85 -1.14 24.81
CA GLU A 262 3.36 -0.11 25.74
C GLU A 262 4.29 1.12 25.79
N GLY A 263 3.71 2.31 25.79
CA GLY A 263 4.44 3.58 25.76
C GLY A 263 4.83 4.08 24.36
N MET A 264 5.07 3.21 23.36
CA MET A 264 5.36 3.65 21.99
C MET A 264 4.16 4.36 21.38
N ASN A 265 2.96 3.77 21.50
CA ASN A 265 1.71 4.33 21.01
C ASN A 265 1.46 5.75 21.55
N ASN A 266 1.61 5.93 22.87
CA ASN A 266 1.45 7.23 23.53
C ASN A 266 2.53 8.23 23.06
N GLY A 267 3.77 7.78 23.00
CA GLY A 267 4.88 8.62 22.57
C GLY A 267 4.78 9.09 21.11
N ILE A 268 4.23 8.27 20.20
CA ILE A 268 3.98 8.67 18.81
C ILE A 268 2.78 9.61 18.74
N TYR A 269 1.68 9.32 19.43
CA TYR A 269 0.52 10.20 19.48
C TYR A 269 0.86 11.61 19.99
N THR A 270 1.49 11.71 21.17
CA THR A 270 1.86 13.00 21.78
C THR A 270 2.83 13.78 20.89
N TRP A 271 3.79 13.07 20.28
CA TRP A 271 4.68 13.68 19.29
C TRP A 271 3.90 14.23 18.09
N ALA A 272 2.94 13.47 17.56
CA ALA A 272 2.15 13.85 16.39
C ALA A 272 1.27 15.07 16.67
N VAL A 273 0.58 15.11 17.80
CA VAL A 273 -0.22 16.27 18.24
C VAL A 273 0.64 17.54 18.26
N HIS A 274 1.86 17.46 18.78
CA HIS A 274 2.75 18.61 18.84
C HIS A 274 3.33 19.00 17.46
N LYS A 275 3.84 18.02 16.71
CA LYS A 275 4.55 18.28 15.44
C LYS A 275 3.62 18.58 14.28
N LEU A 276 2.43 17.99 14.26
CA LEU A 276 1.45 18.14 13.19
C LEU A 276 0.39 19.19 13.53
N ARG A 277 0.56 19.99 14.59
CA ARG A 277 -0.39 21.05 15.00
C ARG A 277 -0.74 22.07 13.93
N LYS A 278 0.17 22.29 12.97
CA LYS A 278 -0.04 23.20 11.82
C LYS A 278 -0.61 22.49 10.59
N SER A 279 -0.70 21.17 10.61
CA SER A 279 -1.36 20.40 9.56
C SER A 279 -2.88 20.58 9.68
N LYS A 280 -3.60 20.32 8.59
CA LYS A 280 -5.07 20.27 8.61
C LYS A 280 -5.60 18.90 9.06
N LEU A 281 -4.72 18.00 9.51
CA LEU A 281 -5.09 16.67 9.97
C LEU A 281 -5.64 16.78 11.38
N LYS A 282 -6.81 16.17 11.63
CA LYS A 282 -7.35 16.06 12.98
C LYS A 282 -6.90 14.73 13.57
N LEU A 283 -6.31 14.77 14.76
CA LEU A 283 -5.94 13.58 15.52
C LEU A 283 -6.91 13.40 16.67
N CYS A 284 -7.44 12.20 16.81
CA CYS A 284 -8.38 11.83 17.86
C CYS A 284 -7.76 10.71 18.69
N ARG A 285 -7.85 10.84 20.02
CA ARG A 285 -7.37 9.81 20.94
C ARG A 285 -8.43 8.75 21.17
N HIS A 286 -9.68 9.20 21.28
CA HIS A 286 -10.81 8.37 21.59
C HIS A 286 -11.71 8.25 20.38
N VAL A 287 -12.46 7.14 20.32
CA VAL A 287 -13.37 6.87 19.19
C VAL A 287 -14.53 7.87 19.22
N GLU A 288 -14.91 8.31 20.41
CA GLU A 288 -15.94 9.31 20.69
C GLU A 288 -15.59 10.69 20.11
N ASP A 289 -14.29 10.98 19.91
CA ASP A 289 -13.82 12.25 19.36
C ASP A 289 -13.90 12.29 17.81
N ILE A 290 -14.25 11.16 17.17
CA ILE A 290 -14.44 11.06 15.73
C ILE A 290 -15.79 11.70 15.39
N GLU A 291 -15.76 13.01 15.15
CA GLU A 291 -16.93 13.81 14.72
C GLU A 291 -17.73 13.11 13.62
N LEU A 292 -19.03 12.99 13.87
CA LEU A 292 -20.04 12.45 12.96
C LEU A 292 -20.18 13.31 11.71
#